data_AF-A0A2L2YQ24-F1
#
_entry.id   AF-A0A2L2YQ24-F1
#
_cell.length_a   1.000
_cell.length_b   1.000
_cell.length_c   1.000
_cell.angle_alpha   90.00
_cell.angle_beta   90.00
_cell.angle_gamma   90.00
#
_symmetry.space_group_name_H-M   'P 1'
#
loop_
_entity.id
_entity.type
_entity.pdbx_description
1 polymer ?
#
loop_
_entity_poly.entity_id
_entity_poly.type
_entity_poly.pdbx_seq_one_letter_code
_entity_poly.pdbx_strand_id
1 'polypeptide(L)'
;EPAKLSVTPLKGTILARKWDLWVIDTDYDSYAILYSCLKLVLAYIEEIFILSKTITLEDSKKTQHYDILRKRDLIQKNLVTINQIEKDCKEYN
;
A
#
# COMPACT_ATOMS: atom_id res chain seq x y z
N GLU A 1 -15.63 -10.67 -2.00
CA GLU A 1 -15.18 -9.26 -1.94
C GLU A 1 -13.93 -9.17 -1.06
N PRO A 2 -12.92 -8.34 -1.39
CA PRO A 2 -11.72 -8.18 -0.56
C PRO A 2 -12.05 -7.56 0.80
N ALA A 3 -11.28 -7.92 1.84
CA ALA A 3 -11.44 -7.35 3.17
C ALA A 3 -11.09 -5.85 3.17
N LYS A 4 -11.91 -5.02 3.83
CA LYS A 4 -11.76 -3.57 3.88
C LYS A 4 -11.43 -3.09 5.30
N LEU A 5 -10.37 -2.31 5.43
CA LEU A 5 -9.99 -1.59 6.64
C LEU A 5 -10.24 -0.09 6.43
N SER A 6 -10.92 0.58 7.36
CA SER A 6 -11.10 2.04 7.34
C SER A 6 -10.26 2.66 8.46
N VAL A 7 -9.22 3.40 8.09
CA VAL A 7 -8.29 4.06 9.04
C VAL A 7 -8.53 5.56 9.09
N THR A 8 -8.12 6.22 10.18
CA THR A 8 -8.22 7.68 10.34
C THR A 8 -6.94 8.19 11.02
N PRO A 9 -5.85 8.42 10.25
CA PRO A 9 -4.50 8.67 10.80
C PRO A 9 -4.37 9.93 11.66
N LEU A 10 -5.25 10.93 11.47
CA LEU A 10 -5.24 12.21 12.19
C LEU A 10 -6.53 12.46 12.98
N LYS A 11 -7.06 11.39 13.59
CA LYS A 11 -8.31 11.45 14.35
C LYS A 11 -8.23 12.54 15.43
N GLY A 12 -9.25 13.40 15.48
CA GLY A 12 -9.33 14.52 16.44
C GLY A 12 -8.74 15.85 15.93
N THR A 13 -8.21 15.90 14.71
CA THR A 13 -7.77 17.15 14.07
C THR A 13 -8.75 17.61 12.99
N ILE A 14 -8.62 18.86 12.54
CA ILE A 14 -9.38 19.38 11.37
C ILE A 14 -9.02 18.67 10.05
N LEU A 15 -7.91 17.92 10.03
CA LEU A 15 -7.43 17.15 8.87
C LEU A 15 -7.88 15.69 8.92
N ALA A 16 -8.71 15.30 9.88
CA ALA A 16 -9.21 13.94 10.01
C ALA A 16 -9.98 13.52 8.75
N ARG A 17 -9.43 12.54 8.03
CA ARG A 17 -10.07 11.90 6.87
C ARG A 17 -10.07 10.39 7.03
N LYS A 18 -11.17 9.76 6.62
CA LYS A 18 -11.21 8.31 6.46
C LYS A 18 -10.34 7.92 5.28
N TRP A 19 -9.59 6.87 5.46
CA TRP A 19 -8.78 6.27 4.43
C TRP A 19 -9.10 4.78 4.38
N ASP A 20 -9.72 4.40 3.28
CA ASP A 20 -10.17 3.03 3.07
C ASP A 20 -9.07 2.24 2.35
N LEU A 21 -8.65 1.15 2.97
CA LEU A 21 -7.63 0.22 2.49
C LEU A 21 -8.28 -1.14 2.24
N TRP A 22 -8.19 -1.63 1.01
CA TRP A 22 -8.64 -2.96 0.64
C TRP A 22 -7.46 -3.91 0.58
N VAL A 23 -7.55 -5.03 1.30
CA VAL A 23 -6.59 -6.14 1.21
C VAL A 23 -6.91 -6.93 -0.05
N ILE A 24 -6.10 -6.72 -1.09
CA ILE A 24 -6.25 -7.35 -2.40
C ILE A 24 -5.79 -8.80 -2.35
N ASP A 25 -4.67 -9.03 -1.69
CA ASP A 25 -4.11 -10.35 -1.42
C ASP A 25 -3.14 -10.30 -0.23
N THR A 26 -3.02 -11.40 0.51
CA THR A 26 -2.05 -11.54 1.60
C THR A 26 -1.95 -13.00 2.00
N ASP A 27 -0.75 -13.44 2.33
CA ASP A 27 -0.54 -14.75 2.98
C ASP A 27 -0.51 -14.65 4.51
N TYR A 28 -0.71 -13.45 5.07
CA TYR A 28 -0.59 -13.08 6.48
C TYR A 28 0.81 -13.28 7.10
N ASP A 29 1.64 -14.12 6.51
CA ASP A 29 2.92 -14.54 7.04
C ASP A 29 4.08 -13.71 6.50
N SER A 30 4.02 -13.28 5.23
CA SER A 30 5.16 -12.64 4.57
C SER A 30 4.84 -11.35 3.83
N TYR A 31 3.65 -11.20 3.25
CA TYR A 31 3.30 -10.02 2.45
C TYR A 31 1.83 -9.61 2.56
N ALA A 32 1.55 -8.36 2.18
CA ALA A 32 0.20 -7.90 1.90
C ALA A 32 0.20 -6.93 0.71
N ILE A 33 -0.76 -7.09 -0.21
CA ILE A 33 -1.03 -6.14 -1.29
C ILE A 33 -2.28 -5.37 -0.92
N LEU A 34 -2.13 -4.06 -0.75
CA LEU A 34 -3.24 -3.17 -0.43
C LEU A 34 -3.53 -2.25 -1.60
N TYR A 35 -4.80 -1.90 -1.75
CA TYR A 35 -5.27 -0.87 -2.66
C TYR A 35 -6.06 0.18 -1.86
N SER A 36 -5.92 1.43 -2.26
CA SER A 36 -6.74 2.53 -1.79
C SER A 36 -7.21 3.36 -2.97
N CYS A 37 -8.46 3.79 -2.92
CA CYS A 37 -9.00 4.85 -3.76
C CYS A 37 -9.57 5.93 -2.85
N LEU A 38 -8.83 7.03 -2.71
CA LEU A 38 -9.24 8.15 -1.87
C LEU A 38 -9.89 9.23 -2.73
N LYS A 39 -11.16 9.52 -2.44
CA LYS A 39 -11.84 10.68 -3.01
C LYS A 39 -11.35 11.97 -2.36
N LEU A 40 -10.71 12.82 -3.14
CA LEU A 40 -10.47 14.23 -2.84
C LEU A 40 -11.58 15.09 -3.46
N VAL A 41 -11.56 16.40 -3.17
CA VAL A 41 -12.63 17.33 -3.58
C VAL A 41 -12.96 17.26 -5.08
N LEU A 42 -11.93 17.22 -5.93
CA LEU A 42 -12.09 17.23 -7.40
C LEU A 42 -11.46 16.03 -8.12
N ALA A 43 -10.82 15.11 -7.39
CA ALA A 43 -10.06 14.02 -7.98
C ALA A 43 -10.07 12.77 -7.08
N TYR A 44 -9.72 11.63 -7.66
CA TYR A 44 -9.41 10.42 -6.92
C TYR A 44 -7.91 10.20 -6.94
N ILE A 45 -7.36 9.76 -5.81
CA ILE A 45 -6.00 9.26 -5.74
C ILE A 45 -6.07 7.75 -5.53
N GLU A 46 -5.42 7.02 -6.41
CA GLU A 46 -5.25 5.57 -6.30
C GLU A 46 -3.85 5.26 -5.79
N GLU A 47 -3.78 4.38 -4.80
CA GLU A 47 -2.52 3.96 -4.19
C GLU A 47 -2.50 2.45 -4.09
N ILE A 48 -1.36 1.87 -4.43
CA ILE A 48 -1.08 0.44 -4.29
C ILE A 48 0.11 0.32 -3.35
N PHE A 49 -0.05 -0.50 -2.31
CA PHE A 49 1.01 -0.81 -1.38
C PHE A 49 1.36 -2.29 -1.51
N ILE A 50 2.64 -2.58 -1.73
CA ILE A 50 3.19 -3.93 -1.57
C ILE A 50 3.99 -3.91 -0.28
N LEU A 51 3.44 -4.54 0.75
CA LEU A 51 4.03 -4.62 2.08
C LEU A 51 4.71 -5.97 2.26
N SER A 52 5.87 -5.97 2.89
CA SER A 52 6.65 -7.17 3.23
C SER A 52 7.03 -7.14 4.69
N LYS A 53 7.12 -8.31 5.33
CA LYS A 53 7.73 -8.45 6.67
C LYS A 53 9.26 -8.45 6.64
N THR A 54 9.87 -8.50 5.45
CA THR A 54 11.32 -8.36 5.24
C THR A 54 11.65 -7.05 4.54
N ILE A 55 12.83 -6.50 4.84
CA ILE A 55 13.31 -5.20 4.29
C ILE A 55 13.47 -5.22 2.77
N THR A 56 13.78 -6.38 2.18
CA THR A 56 13.93 -6.58 0.74
C THR A 56 13.09 -7.77 0.30
N LEU A 57 12.49 -7.64 -0.88
CA LEU A 57 11.76 -8.71 -1.54
C LEU A 57 12.63 -9.28 -2.65
N GLU A 58 12.70 -10.60 -2.75
CA GLU A 58 13.33 -11.28 -3.89
C GLU A 58 12.59 -10.97 -5.19
N ASP A 59 13.31 -10.91 -6.31
CA ASP A 59 12.74 -10.51 -7.60
C ASP A 59 11.64 -11.48 -8.08
N SER A 60 11.78 -12.77 -7.79
CA SER A 60 10.76 -13.78 -8.08
C SER A 60 9.42 -13.48 -7.39
N LYS A 61 9.46 -13.06 -6.11
CA LYS A 61 8.28 -12.65 -5.34
C LYS A 61 7.69 -11.35 -5.87
N LYS A 62 8.52 -10.38 -6.28
CA LYS A 62 8.03 -9.14 -6.92
C LYS A 62 7.24 -9.45 -8.18
N THR A 63 7.74 -10.34 -9.04
CA THR A 63 7.04 -10.76 -10.26
C THR A 63 5.67 -11.37 -9.94
N GLN A 64 5.60 -12.27 -8.94
CA GLN A 64 4.33 -12.86 -8.51
C GLN A 64 3.34 -11.80 -8.03
N HIS A 65 3.80 -10.81 -7.26
CA HIS A 65 2.94 -9.73 -6.76
C HIS A 65 2.44 -8.83 -7.89
N TYR A 66 3.27 -8.54 -8.90
CA TYR A 66 2.85 -7.81 -10.10
C TYR A 66 1.83 -8.57 -10.94
N ASP A 67 1.93 -9.90 -11.00
CA ASP A 67 0.92 -10.72 -11.67
C ASP A 67 -0.45 -10.66 -10.97
N ILE A 68 -0.46 -10.58 -9.63
CA ILE A 68 -1.68 -10.40 -8.83
C ILE A 68 -2.35 -9.04 -9.14
N LEU A 69 -1.55 -7.97 -9.25
CA LEU A 69 -2.03 -6.64 -9.63
C LEU A 69 -2.61 -6.62 -11.05
N ARG A 70 -1.88 -7.19 -12.03
CA ARG A 70 -2.32 -7.24 -13.43
C ARG A 70 -3.64 -7.98 -13.61
N LYS A 71 -3.87 -9.07 -12.86
CA LYS A 71 -5.15 -9.82 -12.88
C LYS A 71 -6.35 -9.00 -12.38
N ARG A 72 -6.13 -7.84 -11.76
CA ARG A 72 -7.16 -6.94 -11.22
C ARG A 72 -7.09 -5.55 -11.88
N ASP A 73 -6.44 -5.44 -13.04
CA ASP A 73 -6.29 -4.19 -13.80
C ASP A 73 -5.61 -3.05 -13.02
N LEU A 74 -4.79 -3.39 -12.02
CA LEU A 74 -4.01 -2.42 -11.24
C LEU A 74 -2.64 -2.18 -11.89
N ILE A 75 -2.35 -0.92 -12.24
CA ILE A 75 -1.15 -0.53 -12.98
C ILE A 75 0.04 -0.36 -12.04
N GLN A 76 1.05 -1.25 -12.17
CA GLN A 76 2.28 -1.21 -11.37
C GLN A 76 3.31 -0.15 -11.83
N LYS A 77 3.09 0.51 -12.98
CA LYS A 77 4.07 1.42 -13.62
C LYS A 77 4.57 2.55 -12.68
N ASN A 78 3.72 2.99 -11.76
CA ASN A 78 4.03 4.10 -10.85
C ASN A 78 4.50 3.62 -9.47
N LEU A 79 4.70 2.31 -9.27
CA LEU A 79 5.26 1.80 -8.02
C LEU A 79 6.71 2.24 -7.88
N VAL A 80 7.02 2.80 -6.72
CA VAL A 80 8.37 3.16 -6.32
C VAL A 80 8.86 2.16 -5.27
N THR A 81 10.10 1.71 -5.39
CA THR A 81 10.73 0.91 -4.33
C THR A 81 11.20 1.85 -3.24
N ILE A 82 10.76 1.60 -2.01
CA ILE A 82 11.22 2.34 -0.83
C ILE A 82 12.49 1.66 -0.31
N ASN A 83 13.60 2.40 -0.25
CA ASN A 83 14.84 1.93 0.35
C ASN A 83 14.73 1.99 1.88
N GLN A 84 14.87 0.84 2.55
CA GLN A 84 14.69 0.71 4.00
C GLN A 84 16.03 0.61 4.75
N ILE A 85 17.08 1.25 4.24
CA ILE A 85 18.35 1.34 4.97
C ILE A 85 18.24 2.36 6.10
N GLU A 86 18.94 2.12 7.21
CA GLU A 86 18.90 2.95 8.42
C GLU A 86 19.12 4.45 8.14
N LYS A 87 20.03 4.77 7.21
CA LYS A 87 20.33 6.14 6.79
C LYS A 87 19.11 6.90 6.24
N ASP A 88 18.17 6.19 5.62
CA ASP A 88 16.99 6.78 4.97
C ASP A 88 15.77 6.83 5.93
N CYS A 89 15.86 6.16 7.09
CA CYS A 89 14.83 6.14 8.14
C CYS A 89 15.00 7.36 9.07
N LYS A 90 14.51 8.53 8.67
CA LYS A 90 14.54 9.73 9.54
C LYS A 90 13.46 9.67 10.61
N GLU A 91 13.88 9.66 11.87
CA GLU A 91 13.01 9.95 12.99
C GLU A 91 12.81 11.48 13.09
N TYR A 92 11.57 11.93 13.04
CA TYR A 92 11.24 13.33 13.30
C TYR A 92 10.94 13.47 14.80
N ASN A 93 11.89 14.05 15.54
CA ASN A 93 11.72 14.45 16.94
C ASN A 93 10.83 15.69 17.07
#